data_AF-A0A6I5X9X3-F1
#
_entry.id   AF-A0A6I5X9X3-F1
#
_cell.length_a   1.000
_cell.length_b   1.000
_cell.length_c   1.000
_cell.angle_alpha   90.00
_cell.angle_beta   90.00
_cell.angle_gamma   90.00
#
_symmetry.space_group_name_H-M   'P 1'
#
loop_
_entity.id
_entity.type
_entity.pdbx_description
1 polymer ?
#
loop_
_entity_poly.entity_id
_entity_poly.type
_entity_poly.pdbx_seq_one_letter_code
_entity_poly.pdbx_strand_id
1 'polypeptide(L)'
;MGKDPELEAGRRFLDEMDAAALTADADQPHSVIAYDPFTDSYTVTGPYPDGHTATVAAEHIKEQLNSAAGALGYPEIQTRVALHFPVGDGD
;
A
#
# COMPACT_ATOMS: atom_id res chain seq x y z
N MET A 1 33.77 -18.31 -24.35
CA MET A 1 32.89 -17.20 -23.93
C MET A 1 32.53 -17.48 -22.47
N GLY A 2 33.43 -17.11 -21.55
CA GLY A 2 33.24 -17.33 -20.12
C GLY A 2 32.30 -16.25 -19.60
N LYS A 3 31.32 -16.62 -18.79
CA LYS A 3 30.47 -15.65 -18.09
C LYS A 3 31.36 -14.85 -17.16
N ASP A 4 31.40 -13.52 -17.32
CA ASP A 4 32.15 -12.64 -16.45
C ASP A 4 31.60 -12.75 -15.01
N PRO A 5 32.38 -13.29 -14.06
CA PRO A 5 31.90 -13.58 -12.71
C PRO A 5 31.52 -12.30 -11.95
N GLU A 6 32.12 -11.16 -12.30
CA GLU A 6 31.78 -9.85 -11.75
C GLU A 6 30.39 -9.38 -12.21
N LEU A 7 29.97 -9.73 -13.44
CA LEU A 7 28.65 -9.39 -13.95
C LEU A 7 27.55 -10.25 -13.30
N GLU A 8 27.87 -11.50 -12.98
CA GLU A 8 26.98 -12.41 -12.26
C GLU A 8 26.83 -12.02 -10.78
N ALA A 9 27.94 -11.61 -10.14
CA ALA A 9 27.93 -11.07 -8.78
C ALA A 9 27.16 -9.74 -8.68
N GLY A 10 27.34 -8.83 -9.65
CA GLY A 10 26.61 -7.55 -9.69
C GLY A 10 25.10 -7.72 -9.87
N ARG A 11 24.66 -8.67 -10.72
CA ARG A 11 23.23 -9.00 -10.88
C ARG A 11 22.63 -9.59 -9.61
N ARG A 12 23.36 -10.51 -8.97
CA ARG A 12 22.90 -11.12 -7.72
C ARG A 12 22.78 -10.10 -6.59
N PHE A 13 23.71 -9.16 -6.49
CA PHE A 13 23.65 -8.08 -5.50
C PHE A 13 22.46 -7.16 -5.73
N LEU A 14 22.16 -6.80 -6.98
CA LEU A 14 20.99 -6.01 -7.32
C LEU A 14 19.67 -6.76 -7.04
N ASP A 15 19.59 -8.05 -7.39
CA ASP A 15 18.43 -8.90 -7.07
C ASP A 15 18.23 -9.05 -5.54
N GLU A 16 19.31 -9.19 -4.76
CA GLU A 16 19.26 -9.29 -3.30
C GLU A 16 18.86 -7.95 -2.65
N MET A 17 19.32 -6.81 -3.18
CA MET A 17 18.90 -5.48 -2.72
C MET A 17 17.44 -5.17 -3.06
N ASP A 18 16.99 -5.48 -4.28
CA ASP A 18 15.59 -5.33 -4.66
C ASP A 18 14.71 -6.24 -3.81
N ALA A 19 15.10 -7.50 -3.59
CA ALA A 19 14.35 -8.42 -2.75
C ALA A 19 14.26 -7.95 -1.29
N ALA A 20 15.35 -7.42 -0.71
CA ALA A 20 15.38 -6.91 0.66
C ALA A 20 14.60 -5.61 0.84
N ALA A 21 14.67 -4.68 -0.12
CA ALA A 21 13.89 -3.45 -0.11
C ALA A 21 12.39 -3.72 -0.34
N LEU A 22 12.05 -4.65 -1.23
CA LEU A 22 10.66 -5.11 -1.44
C LEU A 22 10.11 -5.84 -0.21
N THR A 23 10.93 -6.59 0.55
CA THR A 23 10.46 -7.31 1.75
C THR A 23 10.38 -6.42 2.99
N ALA A 24 11.32 -5.50 3.18
CA ALA A 24 11.32 -4.61 4.34
C ALA A 24 10.20 -3.55 4.29
N ASP A 25 9.79 -3.11 3.10
CA ASP A 25 8.60 -2.26 2.93
C ASP A 25 7.33 -3.10 3.00
N ALA A 26 7.33 -4.33 2.47
CA ALA A 26 6.16 -5.22 2.56
C ALA A 26 5.77 -5.52 4.02
N ASP A 27 6.71 -5.84 4.91
CA ASP A 27 6.43 -6.25 6.30
C ASP A 27 6.18 -5.08 7.28
N GLN A 28 6.16 -3.84 6.79
CA GLN A 28 5.80 -2.69 7.63
C GLN A 28 4.29 -2.54 7.74
N PRO A 29 3.79 -2.03 8.89
CA PRO A 29 2.37 -1.77 9.01
C PRO A 29 1.94 -0.65 8.05
N HIS A 30 0.78 -0.82 7.44
CA HIS A 30 0.21 0.09 6.46
C HIS A 30 -1.19 0.55 6.87
N SER A 31 -1.61 1.71 6.38
CA SER A 31 -2.99 2.20 6.48
C SER A 31 -3.59 2.39 5.11
N VAL A 32 -4.90 2.23 5.03
CA VAL A 32 -5.69 2.60 3.85
C VAL A 32 -6.36 3.92 4.13
N ILE A 33 -6.22 4.85 3.19
CA ILE A 33 -6.89 6.14 3.18
C ILE A 33 -7.93 6.10 2.07
N ALA A 34 -9.20 6.23 2.41
CA ALA A 34 -10.30 6.37 1.47
C ALA A 34 -10.76 7.83 1.44
N TYR A 35 -10.85 8.42 0.24
CA TYR A 35 -11.38 9.75 0.01
C TYR A 35 -12.74 9.65 -0.70
N ASP A 36 -13.75 10.27 -0.07
CA ASP A 36 -15.07 10.43 -0.65
C ASP A 36 -15.22 11.85 -1.23
N PRO A 37 -15.19 11.99 -2.57
CA PRO A 37 -15.32 13.30 -3.24
C PRO A 37 -16.71 13.92 -3.14
N PHE A 38 -17.76 13.17 -2.81
CA PHE A 38 -19.10 13.73 -2.66
C PHE A 38 -19.25 14.49 -1.33
N THR A 39 -18.71 13.92 -0.26
CA THR A 39 -18.74 14.51 1.09
C THR A 39 -17.49 15.31 1.45
N ASP A 40 -16.48 15.30 0.58
CA ASP A 40 -15.15 15.90 0.81
C ASP A 40 -14.54 15.39 2.14
N SER A 41 -14.55 14.07 2.32
CA SER A 41 -14.15 13.44 3.58
C SER A 41 -13.12 12.34 3.39
N TYR A 42 -12.30 12.14 4.42
CA TYR A 42 -11.27 11.10 4.47
C TYR A 42 -11.59 10.10 5.57
N THR A 43 -11.49 8.81 5.26
CA THR A 43 -11.55 7.71 6.22
C THR A 43 -10.21 6.99 6.22
N VAL A 44 -9.66 6.72 7.40
CA VAL A 44 -8.41 5.98 7.56
C VAL A 44 -8.69 4.68 8.30
N THR A 45 -8.21 3.56 7.77
CA THR A 45 -8.30 2.24 8.38
C THR A 45 -6.93 1.57 8.49
N GLY A 46 -6.82 0.63 9.42
CA GLY A 46 -5.57 -0.05 9.78
C GLY A 46 -5.15 0.24 11.22
N PRO A 47 -3.90 -0.09 11.61
CA PRO A 47 -2.86 -0.64 10.75
C PRO A 47 -3.14 -2.06 10.25
N TYR A 48 -2.75 -2.32 9.01
CA TYR A 48 -2.63 -3.65 8.42
C TYR A 48 -1.19 -4.12 8.59
N PRO A 49 -0.94 -5.43 8.77
CA PRO A 49 0.38 -5.95 9.08
C PRO A 49 1.41 -5.71 7.97
N ASP A 50 0.95 -5.65 6.71
CA ASP A 50 1.80 -5.56 5.53
C ASP A 50 1.07 -4.81 4.39
N GLY A 51 1.84 -4.38 3.39
CA GLY A 51 1.33 -3.63 2.24
C GLY A 51 0.39 -4.45 1.33
N HIS A 52 0.54 -5.78 1.30
CA HIS A 52 -0.33 -6.66 0.51
C HIS A 52 -1.72 -6.76 1.13
N THR A 53 -1.80 -7.03 2.43
CA THR A 53 -3.03 -7.05 3.22
C THR A 53 -3.73 -5.70 3.15
N ALA A 54 -2.99 -4.58 3.23
CA ALA A 54 -3.55 -3.25 3.05
C ALA A 54 -4.13 -3.03 1.64
N THR A 55 -3.47 -3.55 0.60
CA THR A 55 -3.96 -3.45 -0.78
C THR A 55 -5.27 -4.23 -0.97
N VAL A 56 -5.35 -5.46 -0.46
CA VAL A 56 -6.59 -6.25 -0.48
C VAL A 56 -7.70 -5.55 0.29
N ALA A 57 -7.38 -4.96 1.45
CA ALA A 57 -8.34 -4.19 2.23
C ALA A 57 -8.80 -2.92 1.51
N ALA A 58 -7.92 -2.24 0.77
CA ALA A 58 -8.24 -1.03 0.02
C ALA A 58 -9.31 -1.28 -1.05
N GLU A 59 -9.17 -2.38 -1.80
CA GLU A 59 -10.19 -2.79 -2.80
C GLU A 59 -11.53 -3.10 -2.11
N HIS A 60 -11.49 -3.83 -1.00
CA HIS A 60 -12.71 -4.18 -0.27
C HIS A 60 -13.42 -2.94 0.31
N ILE A 61 -12.68 -1.99 0.89
CA ILE A 61 -13.21 -0.72 1.40
C ILE A 61 -13.81 0.09 0.26
N LYS A 62 -13.11 0.17 -0.87
CA LYS A 62 -13.61 0.86 -2.07
C LYS A 62 -14.94 0.27 -2.52
N GLU A 63 -15.04 -1.05 -2.65
CA GLU A 63 -16.28 -1.73 -3.04
C GLU A 63 -17.42 -1.50 -2.06
N GLN A 64 -17.16 -1.63 -0.75
CA GLN A 64 -18.16 -1.41 0.29
C GLN A 64 -18.70 0.02 0.26
N LEU A 65 -17.82 1.01 0.22
CA LEU A 65 -18.22 2.42 0.26
C LEU A 65 -18.92 2.84 -1.04
N ASN A 66 -18.45 2.40 -2.21
CA ASN A 66 -19.16 2.67 -3.48
C ASN A 66 -20.54 1.97 -3.52
N SER A 67 -20.66 0.77 -2.95
CA SER A 67 -21.95 0.08 -2.85
C SER A 67 -22.91 0.79 -1.89
N ALA A 68 -22.41 1.31 -0.77
CA ALA A 68 -23.18 2.09 0.20
C ALA A 68 -23.62 3.45 -0.36
N ALA A 69 -22.80 4.07 -1.22
CA ALA A 69 -23.11 5.35 -1.85
C ALA A 69 -24.34 5.28 -2.79
N GLY A 70 -24.65 4.10 -3.34
CA GLY A 70 -25.98 3.74 -3.86
C GLY A 70 -26.56 4.58 -5.01
N ALA A 71 -25.83 5.55 -5.56
CA ALA A 71 -26.39 6.54 -6.49
C ALA A 71 -25.73 6.50 -7.89
N LEU A 72 -26.58 6.48 -8.92
CA LEU A 72 -26.18 6.78 -10.30
C LEU A 72 -25.58 8.20 -10.35
N GLY A 73 -24.30 8.30 -10.71
CA GLY A 73 -23.58 9.57 -10.76
C GLY A 73 -22.86 9.96 -9.45
N TYR A 74 -22.82 9.08 -8.45
CA TYR A 74 -21.90 9.27 -7.32
C TYR A 74 -20.45 9.19 -7.83
N PRO A 75 -19.59 10.16 -7.47
CA PRO A 75 -18.19 10.12 -7.89
C PRO A 75 -17.45 8.95 -7.22
N GLU A 76 -16.55 8.30 -7.96
CA GLU A 76 -15.83 7.12 -7.47
C GLU A 76 -14.98 7.43 -6.24
N ILE A 77 -15.12 6.61 -5.21
CA ILE A 77 -14.27 6.69 -4.01
C ILE A 77 -12.85 6.27 -4.35
N GLN A 78 -11.89 7.10 -3.94
CA GLN A 78 -10.47 6.89 -4.19
C GLN A 78 -9.83 6.28 -2.96
N THR A 79 -9.01 5.24 -3.13
CA THR A 79 -8.26 4.61 -2.04
C THR A 79 -6.77 4.70 -2.29
N ARG A 80 -6.00 4.82 -1.20
CA ARG A 80 -4.53 4.84 -1.21
C ARG A 80 -4.00 4.03 -0.04
N VAL A 81 -2.98 3.21 -0.32
CA VAL A 81 -2.17 2.54 0.71
C VAL A 81 -0.99 3.44 1.06
N ALA A 82 -0.74 3.62 2.36
CA ALA A 82 0.39 4.40 2.87
C ALA A 82 1.01 3.67 4.07
N LEU A 83 2.32 3.85 4.27
CA LEU A 83 2.98 3.38 5.49
C LEU A 83 2.27 3.95 6.71
N HIS A 84 1.98 3.08 7.68
CA HIS A 84 1.40 3.49 8.94
C HIS A 84 2.48 4.13 9.79
N PHE A 85 2.43 5.45 9.91
CA PHE A 85 3.20 6.16 10.91
C PHE A 85 2.40 6.12 12.21
N PRO A 86 2.86 5.44 13.27
CA PRO A 86 2.28 5.67 14.58
C PRO A 86 2.43 7.17 14.84
N VAL A 87 1.33 7.83 15.20
CA VAL A 87 1.43 9.13 15.85
C VAL A 87 2.18 8.84 17.14
N GLY A 88 3.49 9.08 17.14
CA GLY A 88 4.25 9.07 18.37
C GLY A 88 3.58 10.08 19.30
N ASP A 89 3.12 9.62 20.45
CA ASP A 89 3.01 10.49 21.61
C ASP A 89 4.37 11.19 21.73
N GLY A 90 4.43 12.44 21.28
CA GLY A 90 5.62 13.25 21.34
C GLY A 90 5.93 13.50 22.81
N ASP A 91 7.06 12.98 23.26
CA ASP A 91 7.73 13.38 24.50
C ASP A 91 8.24 14.84 24.38
#